data_AF-A0A4P7L4P0-F1
#
_entry.id   AF-A0A4P7L4P0-F1
#
_cell.length_a   1.000
_cell.length_b   1.000
_cell.length_c   1.000
_cell.angle_alpha   90.00
_cell.angle_beta   90.00
_cell.angle_gamma   90.00
#
_symmetry.space_group_name_H-M   'P 1'
#
loop_
_entity.id
_entity.type
_entity.pdbx_description
1 polymer ?
#
loop_
_entity_poly.entity_id
_entity_poly.type
_entity_poly.pdbx_seq_one_letter_code
_entity_poly.pdbx_strand_id
1 'polypeptide(L)'
;MPLQKNIPIFNRAGATFGKDFAIRKVNYLFMLTLDLNQFDKILYQYKSKKNYKREKNRLILYLDSYVVCRPTYKEAEEYLHYY
;
A
#
# COMPACT_ATOMS: atom_id res chain seq x y z
N MET A 1 -21.31 22.76 8.79
CA MET A 1 -20.61 21.44 8.83
C MET A 1 -19.24 21.63 9.44
N PRO A 2 -18.74 20.77 10.34
CA PRO A 2 -17.36 20.88 10.77
C PRO A 2 -16.48 20.50 9.58
N LEU A 3 -15.74 21.46 9.04
CA LEU A 3 -14.74 21.21 8.01
C LEU A 3 -13.63 20.36 8.65
N GLN A 4 -13.42 19.15 8.14
CA GLN A 4 -12.39 18.27 8.65
C GLN A 4 -11.02 18.90 8.35
N LYS A 5 -10.30 19.38 9.37
CA LYS A 5 -9.03 20.10 9.21
C LYS A 5 -7.94 19.30 8.50
N ASN A 6 -7.98 17.97 8.62
CA ASN A 6 -7.03 17.05 8.01
C ASN A 6 -7.77 16.06 7.13
N ILE A 7 -7.72 16.28 5.81
CA ILE A 7 -8.25 15.35 4.81
C ILE A 7 -7.15 14.33 4.48
N PRO A 8 -7.38 13.02 4.66
CA PRO A 8 -6.46 11.97 4.24
C PRO A 8 -6.09 12.06 2.76
N ILE A 9 -4.79 12.12 2.46
CA ILE A 9 -4.30 12.08 1.08
C ILE A 9 -3.93 10.65 0.69
N PHE A 10 -4.62 10.13 -0.31
CA PHE A 10 -4.38 8.82 -0.90
C PHE A 10 -3.70 8.95 -2.27
N ASN A 11 -2.86 7.97 -2.60
CA ASN A 11 -2.30 7.86 -3.95
C ASN A 11 -2.09 6.39 -4.33
N ARG A 12 -2.08 6.13 -5.65
CA ARG A 12 -1.66 4.87 -6.26
C ARG A 12 -0.49 5.17 -7.18
N ALA A 13 0.68 4.60 -6.90
CA ALA A 13 1.88 4.84 -7.69
C ALA A 13 2.48 3.53 -8.23
N GLY A 14 2.47 3.38 -9.55
CA GLY A 14 3.14 2.28 -10.25
C GLY A 14 4.60 2.61 -10.63
N ALA A 15 4.84 3.82 -11.15
CA ALA A 15 6.15 4.25 -11.63
C ALA A 15 7.05 4.84 -10.53
N THR A 16 8.37 4.75 -10.71
CA THR A 16 9.39 5.22 -9.75
C THR A 16 9.17 6.67 -9.31
N PHE A 17 8.94 7.57 -10.27
CA PHE A 17 8.71 9.00 -9.97
C PHE A 17 7.44 9.25 -9.15
N GLY A 18 6.36 8.50 -9.45
CA GLY A 18 5.11 8.57 -8.69
C GLY A 18 5.30 8.10 -7.25
N LYS A 19 6.12 7.06 -7.02
CA LYS A 19 6.44 6.56 -5.68
C LYS A 19 7.22 7.61 -4.88
N ASP A 20 8.22 8.24 -5.47
CA ASP A 20 9.00 9.31 -4.83
C ASP A 20 8.14 10.53 -4.46
N PHE A 21 7.21 10.91 -5.32
CA PHE A 21 6.22 11.95 -5.01
C PHE A 21 5.34 11.53 -3.82
N ALA A 22 4.78 10.32 -3.87
CA ALA A 22 3.85 9.83 -2.86
C ALA A 22 4.49 9.81 -1.46
N ILE A 23 5.72 9.30 -1.35
CA ILE A 23 6.45 9.25 -0.07
C ILE A 23 6.50 10.63 0.60
N ARG A 24 6.64 11.71 -0.16
CA ARG A 24 6.78 13.06 0.41
C ARG A 24 5.45 13.73 0.75
N LYS A 25 4.32 13.31 0.15
CA LYS A 25 3.10 14.11 0.11
C LYS A 25 1.84 13.41 0.61
N VAL A 26 1.84 12.09 0.76
CA VAL A 26 0.61 11.33 1.03
C VAL A 26 0.62 10.68 2.40
N ASN A 27 -0.58 10.43 2.90
CA ASN A 27 -0.80 9.66 4.12
C ASN A 27 -0.85 8.15 3.80
N TYR A 28 -1.46 7.80 2.67
CA TYR A 28 -1.74 6.43 2.27
C TYR A 28 -1.30 6.18 0.82
N LEU A 29 -0.56 5.10 0.59
CA LEU A 29 -0.06 4.72 -0.73
C LEU A 29 -0.44 3.27 -1.06
N PHE A 30 -1.22 3.09 -2.12
CA PHE A 30 -1.48 1.78 -2.74
C PHE A 30 -0.32 1.43 -3.66
N MET A 31 0.28 0.27 -3.42
CA MET A 31 1.34 -0.28 -4.24
C MET A 31 0.94 -1.66 -4.73
N LEU A 32 1.29 -1.96 -5.99
CA LEU A 32 1.27 -3.32 -6.48
C LEU A 32 2.67 -3.90 -6.30
N THR A 33 2.77 -5.03 -5.62
CA THR A 33 3.96 -5.89 -5.67
C THR A 33 3.52 -7.34 -5.84
N LEU A 34 4.31 -8.10 -6.59
CA LEU A 34 4.18 -9.56 -6.69
C LEU A 34 5.12 -10.27 -5.70
N ASP A 35 6.04 -9.54 -5.09
CA ASP A 35 7.00 -10.04 -4.10
C ASP A 35 6.85 -9.27 -2.78
N LEU A 36 6.41 -9.98 -1.74
CA LEU A 36 6.25 -9.42 -0.40
C LEU A 36 7.60 -9.04 0.22
N ASN A 37 8.69 -9.72 -0.13
CA ASN A 37 10.02 -9.36 0.38
C ASN A 37 10.50 -8.02 -0.19
N GLN A 38 10.08 -7.69 -1.42
CA GLN A 38 10.34 -6.40 -2.02
C GLN A 38 9.62 -5.27 -1.26
N PHE A 39 8.44 -5.55 -0.70
CA PHE A 39 7.65 -4.58 0.04
C PHE A 39 8.35 -4.10 1.32
N ASP A 40 8.94 -5.01 2.10
CA ASP A 40 9.66 -4.64 3.33
C ASP A 40 10.89 -3.78 3.05
N LYS A 41 11.65 -4.11 1.98
CA LYS A 41 12.79 -3.31 1.53
C LYS A 41 12.36 -1.91 1.12
N ILE A 42 11.26 -1.82 0.36
CA ILE A 42 10.67 -0.54 -0.06
C ILE A 42 10.22 0.29 1.15
N LEU A 43 9.50 -0.33 2.09
CA LEU A 43 9.03 0.33 3.31
C LEU A 43 10.20 0.87 4.15
N TYR A 44 11.26 0.08 4.30
CA TYR A 44 12.48 0.49 5.01
C TYR A 44 13.17 1.67 4.32
N GLN A 45 13.40 1.57 3.01
CA GLN A 45 13.98 2.66 2.21
C GLN A 45 13.16 3.95 2.27
N TYR A 46 11.83 3.84 2.32
CA TYR A 46 10.96 5.02 2.33
C TYR A 46 10.88 5.67 3.71
N LYS A 47 10.90 4.86 4.78
CA LYS A 47 11.01 5.36 6.16
C LYS A 47 12.36 6.03 6.42
N SER A 48 13.45 5.54 5.82
CA SER A 48 14.78 6.14 5.98
C SER A 48 14.99 7.41 5.15
N LYS A 49 14.36 7.52 3.97
CA LYS A 49 14.38 8.74 3.13
C LYS A 49 13.53 9.88 3.71
N LYS A 50 12.50 9.58 4.51
CA LYS A 50 11.80 10.62 5.26
C LYS A 50 12.71 11.08 6.40
N ASN A 51 12.87 12.40 6.56
CA ASN A 51 13.15 13.00 7.87
C ASN A 51 11.94 12.76 8.78
N TYR A 52 11.71 11.49 9.14
CA TYR A 52 10.51 10.92 9.77
C TYR A 52 10.21 11.55 11.14
N LYS A 53 11.14 12.35 11.67
CA LYS A 53 11.02 13.02 12.97
C LYS A 53 10.15 14.27 12.98
N ARG A 54 9.77 14.86 11.83
CA ARG A 54 9.11 16.19 11.82
C ARG A 54 7.61 16.24 11.49
N GLU A 55 7.02 15.19 10.94
CA GLU A 55 5.59 15.22 10.64
C GLU A 55 4.88 13.95 11.12
N LYS A 56 3.76 14.15 11.83
CA LYS A 56 2.83 13.14 12.34
C LYS A 56 2.22 12.21 11.27
N ASN A 57 2.61 12.36 10.00
CA ASN A 57 2.11 11.57 8.88
C ASN A 57 2.94 10.29 8.70
N ARG A 58 2.60 9.27 9.49
CA ARG A 58 3.03 7.89 9.23
C ARG A 58 2.48 7.50 7.86
N LEU A 59 3.34 7.36 6.86
CA LEU A 59 2.95 6.80 5.57
C LEU A 59 2.47 5.37 5.81
N ILE A 60 1.22 5.07 5.44
CA ILE A 60 0.67 3.73 5.45
C ILE A 60 0.70 3.20 4.02
N LEU A 61 1.21 1.99 3.86
CA LEU A 61 1.24 1.30 2.58
C LEU A 61 0.10 0.27 2.54
N TYR A 62 -0.62 0.23 1.43
CA TYR A 62 -1.64 -0.77 1.15
C TYR A 62 -1.22 -1.64 -0.04
N LEU A 63 -1.58 -2.92 0.04
CA LEU A 63 -1.44 -3.89 -1.02
C LEU A 63 -2.82 -4.33 -1.48
N ASP A 64 -3.00 -4.39 -2.79
CA ASP A 64 -4.17 -5.03 -3.38
C ASP A 64 -3.98 -6.55 -3.25
N SER A 65 -5.02 -7.26 -2.80
CA SER A 65 -5.01 -8.73 -2.72
C SER A 65 -6.30 -9.29 -3.30
N TYR A 66 -6.18 -10.42 -3.99
CA TYR A 66 -7.31 -11.25 -4.41
C TYR A 66 -7.31 -12.50 -3.54
N VAL A 67 -8.42 -12.73 -2.84
CA VAL A 67 -8.55 -13.82 -1.87
C VAL A 67 -9.77 -14.64 -2.23
N VAL A 68 -9.57 -15.94 -2.42
CA VAL A 68 -10.65 -16.91 -2.62
C VAL A 68 -10.85 -17.67 -1.31
N CYS A 69 -12.07 -17.63 -0.76
CA CYS A 69 -12.43 -18.38 0.45
C CYS A 69 -13.55 -19.39 0.14
N ARG A 70 -13.31 -20.66 0.48
CA ARG A 70 -14.27 -21.77 0.36
C ARG A 70 -14.18 -22.70 1.58
N PRO A 71 -15.20 -23.52 1.84
CA PRO A 71 -15.19 -24.49 2.94
C PRO A 71 -13.96 -25.41 2.97
N THR A 72 -13.43 -25.80 1.80
CA THR A 72 -12.18 -26.58 1.71
C THR A 72 -11.13 -25.92 0.81
N TYR A 73 -9.85 -26.27 1.01
CA TYR A 73 -8.75 -25.82 0.15
C TYR A 73 -8.96 -26.22 -1.31
N LYS A 74 -9.42 -27.46 -1.54
CA LYS A 74 -9.71 -28.00 -2.87
C LYS A 74 -10.75 -27.14 -3.60
N GLU A 75 -11.85 -26.82 -2.93
CA GLU A 75 -12.89 -25.96 -3.50
C GLU A 75 -12.36 -24.54 -3.80
N ALA A 76 -11.44 -24.02 -2.98
CA ALA A 76 -10.82 -22.71 -3.22
C ALA A 76 -9.90 -22.72 -4.44
N GLU A 77 -9.07 -23.75 -4.62
CA GLU A 77 -8.24 -23.94 -5.82
C GLU A 77 -9.11 -24.15 -7.06
N GLU A 78 -10.12 -25.01 -7.00
CA GLU A 78 -11.03 -25.26 -8.12
C GLU A 78 -11.73 -23.96 -8.56
N TYR A 79 -12.18 -23.14 -7.60
CA TYR A 79 -12.77 -21.85 -7.91
C TYR A 79 -11.77 -20.87 -8.54
N LEU A 80 -10.54 -20.80 -8.02
CA LEU A 80 -9.46 -19.95 -8.55
C LEU A 80 -9.03 -20.35 -9.97
N HIS A 81 -9.10 -21.64 -10.32
CA HIS A 81 -8.72 -22.11 -11.65
C HIS A 81 -9.84 -21.99 -12.69
N TYR A 82 -11.09 -21.90 -12.24
CA TYR A 82 -12.24 -21.74 -13.12
C TYR A 82 -12.57 -20.27 -13.44
N TYR A 83 -12.26 -19.32 -12.53
CA TYR A 83 -12.53 -17.88 -12.65
C TYR A 83 -11.28 -17.02 -12.43
#